data_AF-A0A3R8YY65-F1
#
_entry.id   AF-A0A3R8YY65-F1
#
_cell.length_a   1.000
_cell.length_b   1.000
_cell.length_c   1.000
_cell.angle_alpha   90.00
_cell.angle_beta   90.00
_cell.angle_gamma   90.00
#
_symmetry.space_group_name_H-M   'P 1'
#
loop_
_entity.id
_entity.type
_entity.pdbx_description
1 polymer ?
#
loop_
_entity_poly.entity_id
_entity_poly.type
_entity_poly.pdbx_seq_one_letter_code
_entity_poly.pdbx_strand_id
1 'polypeptide(L)'
;MNKTTVVLVTAALAGAGYVGVNYYVNDQIEQAITQKIAGFEADTGLDVDFASSSVDLLTRDVEITQLQISSLAQNVPMFTIDKLNIAGYEQNKISPLTELEFVGIKLNSKADVFSQGTSPELLAATYHVKTSFSFDEASGDSEFALMALADELVQGDFTISLGNSKKLMEVSLAASKLDSQTLSLEQELQLQSQLMAAMQSLQFKSLALTINNQGKLSEFIESELAQQGMTLADFRAAAAQQLQMMFLPQEVQQAINDFALGMNTLSLSITSTHNQNFMALSQQLPVAMSQDPELLAELIKVEANGK
;
A
#
# COMPACT_ATOMS: atom_id res chain seq x y z
N MET A 1 -15.45 -1.94 15.23
CA MET A 1 -14.99 -1.70 13.85
C MET A 1 -13.53 -2.08 13.83
N ASN A 2 -13.11 -3.02 12.97
CA ASN A 2 -11.81 -3.68 13.05
C ASN A 2 -10.68 -2.82 12.44
N LYS A 3 -9.43 -3.16 12.78
CA LYS A 3 -8.13 -2.59 12.35
C LYS A 3 -7.97 -2.28 10.84
N THR A 4 -8.91 -2.74 10.02
CA THR A 4 -9.07 -2.48 8.59
C THR A 4 -9.46 -1.04 8.23
N THR A 5 -9.98 -0.23 9.16
CA THR A 5 -10.48 1.12 8.86
C THR A 5 -9.37 2.11 8.48
N VAL A 6 -8.17 2.06 9.07
CA VAL A 6 -7.06 2.96 8.70
C VAL A 6 -6.59 2.70 7.27
N VAL A 7 -6.39 1.42 6.91
CA VAL A 7 -6.00 1.00 5.56
C VAL A 7 -7.08 1.34 4.53
N LEU A 8 -8.36 1.20 4.89
CA LEU A 8 -9.48 1.57 4.01
C LEU A 8 -9.51 3.08 3.74
N VAL A 9 -9.19 3.94 4.72
CA VAL A 9 -9.24 5.39 4.50
C VAL A 9 -8.02 5.90 3.74
N THR A 10 -6.83 5.35 3.95
CA THR A 10 -5.66 5.69 3.10
C THR A 10 -5.84 5.17 1.67
N ALA A 11 -6.41 3.97 1.49
CA ALA A 11 -6.73 3.42 0.16
C ALA A 11 -7.88 4.17 -0.54
N ALA A 12 -8.89 4.63 0.20
CA ALA A 12 -10.00 5.39 -0.35
C ALA A 12 -9.63 6.86 -0.63
N LEU A 13 -8.73 7.48 0.15
CA LEU A 13 -8.12 8.77 -0.19
C LEU A 13 -7.12 8.64 -1.34
N ALA A 14 -6.42 7.51 -1.47
CA ALA A 14 -5.67 7.19 -2.68
C ALA A 14 -6.58 7.01 -3.91
N GLY A 15 -7.81 6.52 -3.69
CA GLY A 15 -8.90 6.51 -4.66
C GLY A 15 -9.51 7.89 -4.97
N ALA A 16 -9.44 8.84 -4.03
CA ALA A 16 -9.86 10.23 -4.23
C ALA A 16 -8.73 11.11 -4.82
N GLY A 17 -7.48 10.67 -4.72
CA GLY A 17 -6.27 11.33 -5.22
C GLY A 17 -6.10 11.32 -6.73
N TYR A 18 -7.09 10.89 -7.51
CA TYR A 18 -7.06 10.95 -8.97
C TYR A 18 -7.44 12.35 -9.48
N VAL A 19 -6.59 13.34 -9.18
CA VAL A 19 -6.75 14.71 -9.66
C VAL A 19 -6.05 14.85 -11.01
N GLY A 20 -6.83 14.78 -12.09
CA GLY A 20 -6.37 15.11 -13.43
C GLY A 20 -6.85 16.48 -13.81
N VAL A 21 -5.96 17.44 -14.00
CA VAL A 21 -6.35 18.78 -14.43
C VAL A 21 -5.44 19.26 -15.56
N ASN A 22 -6.08 19.54 -16.69
CA ASN A 22 -5.51 20.28 -17.80
C ASN A 22 -6.22 21.64 -17.88
N TYR A 23 -6.17 22.45 -16.81
CA TYR A 23 -6.82 23.77 -16.78
C TYR A 23 -6.04 24.79 -15.93
N TYR A 24 -6.03 26.04 -16.40
CA TYR A 24 -5.05 27.08 -16.08
C TYR A 24 -5.44 28.02 -14.92
N VAL A 25 -6.34 27.61 -14.00
CA VAL A 25 -6.89 28.50 -12.94
C VAL A 25 -7.14 27.74 -11.62
N ASN A 26 -6.55 28.21 -10.51
CA ASN A 26 -6.64 27.59 -9.17
C ASN A 26 -8.10 27.36 -8.69
N ASP A 27 -9.01 28.30 -8.94
CA ASP A 27 -10.42 28.19 -8.51
C ASP A 27 -11.16 26.98 -9.12
N GLN A 28 -10.76 26.52 -10.31
CA GLN A 28 -11.38 25.35 -10.96
C GLN A 28 -10.81 24.03 -10.43
N ILE A 29 -9.57 24.04 -9.95
CA ILE A 29 -8.94 22.89 -9.30
C ILE A 29 -9.60 22.65 -7.95
N GLU A 30 -9.83 23.70 -7.17
CA GLU A 30 -10.51 23.60 -5.88
C GLU A 30 -11.92 23.01 -6.05
N GLN A 31 -12.66 23.41 -7.09
CA GLN A 31 -13.98 22.83 -7.41
C GLN A 31 -13.89 21.34 -7.79
N ALA A 32 -12.90 20.95 -8.60
CA ALA A 32 -12.71 19.54 -8.99
C ALA A 32 -12.32 18.66 -7.80
N ILE A 33 -11.43 19.16 -6.93
CA ILE A 33 -11.05 18.50 -5.68
C ILE A 33 -12.26 18.37 -4.75
N THR A 34 -13.01 19.46 -4.56
CA THR A 34 -14.23 19.48 -3.73
C THR A 34 -15.27 18.47 -4.23
N GLN A 35 -15.49 18.36 -5.53
CA GLN A 35 -16.42 17.37 -6.10
C GLN A 35 -16.00 15.92 -5.84
N LYS A 36 -14.70 15.64 -5.89
CA LYS A 36 -14.17 14.29 -5.63
C LYS A 36 -14.18 13.95 -4.15
N ILE A 37 -13.87 14.90 -3.30
CA ILE A 37 -14.07 14.80 -1.85
C ILE A 37 -15.53 14.50 -1.55
N ALA A 38 -16.48 15.27 -2.09
CA ALA A 38 -17.90 15.03 -1.87
C ALA A 38 -18.36 13.63 -2.31
N GLY A 39 -17.80 13.10 -3.41
CA GLY A 39 -18.03 11.71 -3.83
C GLY A 39 -17.49 10.70 -2.81
N PHE A 40 -16.25 10.89 -2.34
CA PHE A 40 -15.64 10.07 -1.30
C PHE A 40 -16.44 10.12 0.01
N GLU A 41 -16.91 11.29 0.42
CA GLU A 41 -17.73 11.47 1.63
C GLU A 41 -19.05 10.71 1.52
N ALA A 42 -19.71 10.79 0.36
CA ALA A 42 -20.95 10.07 0.08
C ALA A 42 -20.75 8.54 0.13
N ASP A 43 -19.63 8.05 -0.41
CA ASP A 43 -19.34 6.62 -0.49
C ASP A 43 -18.87 6.02 0.85
N THR A 44 -18.15 6.80 1.66
CA THR A 44 -17.49 6.31 2.88
C THR A 44 -18.22 6.68 4.17
N GLY A 45 -19.09 7.69 4.15
CA GLY A 45 -19.71 8.24 5.35
C GLY A 45 -18.74 9.04 6.24
N LEU A 46 -17.63 9.49 5.68
CA LEU A 46 -16.66 10.38 6.31
C LEU A 46 -16.86 11.81 5.81
N ASP A 47 -16.31 12.76 6.54
CA ASP A 47 -16.28 14.19 6.22
C ASP A 47 -14.82 14.64 6.10
N VAL A 48 -14.51 15.44 5.10
CA VAL A 48 -13.14 15.86 4.76
C VAL A 48 -13.08 17.39 4.64
N ASP A 49 -12.47 18.02 5.63
CA ASP A 49 -12.11 19.43 5.55
C ASP A 49 -10.66 19.58 5.07
N PHE A 50 -10.35 20.65 4.33
CA PHE A 50 -8.97 21.02 3.97
C PHE A 50 -8.81 22.54 3.95
N ALA A 51 -7.61 23.05 4.25
CA ALA A 51 -7.36 24.49 4.32
C ALA A 51 -7.07 25.12 2.94
N SER A 52 -6.33 24.41 2.09
CA SER A 52 -5.98 24.90 0.76
C SER A 52 -5.62 23.76 -0.19
N SER A 53 -5.76 24.04 -1.49
CA SER A 53 -5.21 23.22 -2.58
C SER A 53 -4.41 24.10 -3.55
N SER A 54 -3.30 23.58 -4.08
CA SER A 54 -2.49 24.26 -5.08
C SER A 54 -1.98 23.29 -6.14
N VAL A 55 -1.63 23.81 -7.32
CA VAL A 55 -1.01 23.05 -8.39
C VAL A 55 0.29 23.73 -8.82
N ASP A 56 1.37 22.97 -8.89
CA ASP A 56 2.60 23.44 -9.52
C ASP A 56 2.41 23.49 -11.03
N LEU A 57 2.58 24.65 -11.66
CA LEU A 57 2.32 24.82 -13.10
C LEU A 57 3.38 24.16 -13.99
N LEU A 58 4.57 23.88 -13.46
CA LEU A 58 5.67 23.26 -14.18
C LEU A 58 5.56 21.73 -14.13
N THR A 59 5.31 21.17 -12.95
CA THR A 59 5.22 19.71 -12.76
C THR A 59 3.80 19.18 -12.86
N ARG A 60 2.79 20.04 -12.71
CA ARG A 60 1.35 19.71 -12.59
C ARG A 60 1.00 18.91 -11.34
N ASP A 61 1.90 18.90 -10.36
CA ASP A 61 1.65 18.22 -9.10
C ASP A 61 0.62 18.99 -8.29
N VAL A 62 -0.28 18.27 -7.65
CA VAL A 62 -1.33 18.82 -6.80
C VAL A 62 -0.91 18.64 -5.35
N GLU A 63 -1.04 19.70 -4.58
CA GLU A 63 -0.81 19.72 -3.14
C GLU A 63 -2.10 20.13 -2.43
N ILE A 64 -2.52 19.35 -1.43
CA ILE A 64 -3.61 19.69 -0.52
C ILE A 64 -3.04 19.75 0.89
N THR A 65 -3.35 20.80 1.66
CA THR A 65 -2.79 21.00 3.00
C THR A 65 -3.85 21.03 4.09
N GLN A 66 -3.43 20.59 5.28
CA GLN A 66 -4.22 20.58 6.52
C GLN A 66 -5.57 19.86 6.35
N LEU A 67 -5.53 18.62 5.91
CA LEU A 67 -6.73 17.80 5.79
C LEU A 67 -7.17 17.34 7.18
N GLN A 68 -8.46 17.38 7.46
CA GLN A 68 -9.07 16.83 8.65
C GLN A 68 -10.17 15.85 8.23
N ILE A 69 -10.07 14.61 8.70
CA ILE A 69 -11.07 13.59 8.41
C ILE A 69 -11.90 13.32 9.67
N SER A 70 -13.21 13.46 9.55
CA SER A 70 -14.16 13.27 10.65
C SER A 70 -15.18 12.19 10.31
N SER A 71 -15.76 11.56 11.34
CA SER A 71 -16.91 10.67 11.15
C SER A 71 -18.20 11.47 11.15
N LEU A 72 -19.01 11.36 10.09
CA LEU A 72 -20.33 12.00 10.01
C LEU A 72 -21.28 11.54 11.14
N ALA A 73 -21.11 10.30 11.63
CA ALA A 73 -21.96 9.74 12.68
C ALA A 73 -21.60 10.22 14.10
N GLN A 74 -20.33 10.55 14.35
CA GLN A 74 -19.83 10.87 15.69
C GLN A 74 -19.48 12.35 15.86
N ASN A 75 -19.33 13.11 14.76
CA ASN A 75 -18.89 14.49 14.75
C ASN A 75 -17.58 14.72 15.55
N VAL A 76 -16.68 13.73 15.52
CA VAL A 76 -15.37 13.77 16.14
C VAL A 76 -14.32 13.63 15.03
N PRO A 77 -13.32 14.53 14.96
CA PRO A 77 -12.18 14.38 14.07
C PRO A 77 -11.49 13.06 14.36
N MET A 78 -11.30 12.22 13.35
CA MET A 78 -10.64 10.94 13.49
C MET A 78 -9.13 11.08 13.35
N PHE A 79 -8.67 11.81 12.34
CA PHE A 79 -7.25 12.07 12.13
C PHE A 79 -7.05 13.29 11.23
N THR A 80 -5.84 13.83 11.25
CA THR A 80 -5.41 14.97 10.42
C THR A 80 -4.26 14.56 9.52
N ILE A 81 -4.12 15.20 8.38
CA ILE A 81 -3.01 15.02 7.44
C ILE A 81 -2.43 16.40 7.16
N ASP A 82 -1.14 16.61 7.45
CA ASP A 82 -0.51 17.91 7.23
C ASP A 82 -0.49 18.25 5.73
N LYS A 83 -0.19 17.27 4.87
CA LYS A 83 -0.08 17.46 3.42
C LYS A 83 -0.36 16.18 2.63
N LEU A 84 -1.04 16.32 1.49
CA LEU A 84 -1.22 15.31 0.45
C LEU A 84 -0.64 15.82 -0.86
N ASN A 85 0.35 15.11 -1.41
CA ASN A 85 0.90 15.36 -2.75
C ASN A 85 0.40 14.31 -3.73
N ILE A 86 0.10 14.77 -4.94
CA ILE A 86 -0.28 13.93 -6.07
C ILE A 86 0.61 14.35 -7.23
N ALA A 87 1.42 13.43 -7.75
CA ALA A 87 2.37 13.71 -8.82
C ALA A 87 2.18 12.79 -10.03
N GLY A 88 2.46 13.31 -11.22
CA GLY A 88 2.55 12.54 -12.47
C GLY A 88 1.23 12.01 -13.06
N TYR A 89 0.09 12.23 -12.40
CA TYR A 89 -1.21 11.76 -12.89
C TYR A 89 -1.69 12.54 -14.14
N GLU A 90 -2.05 11.80 -15.18
CA GLU A 90 -2.68 12.33 -16.39
C GLU A 90 -4.10 11.79 -16.57
N GLN A 91 -5.08 12.69 -16.70
CA GLN A 91 -6.46 12.30 -16.97
C GLN A 91 -6.56 11.58 -18.33
N ASN A 92 -7.28 10.45 -18.36
CA ASN A 92 -7.60 9.68 -19.58
C ASN A 92 -6.41 8.99 -20.27
N LYS A 93 -5.25 8.92 -19.64
CA LYS A 93 -4.05 8.23 -20.16
C LYS A 93 -3.38 7.40 -19.05
N ILE A 94 -2.71 6.32 -19.46
CA ILE A 94 -1.83 5.57 -18.55
C ILE A 94 -0.58 6.41 -18.33
N SER A 95 -0.40 6.89 -17.10
CA SER A 95 0.71 7.77 -16.76
C SER A 95 2.01 6.95 -16.60
N PRO A 96 3.17 7.44 -17.05
CA PRO A 96 4.44 6.74 -16.87
C PRO A 96 4.82 6.57 -15.39
N LEU A 97 4.42 7.53 -14.56
CA LEU A 97 4.57 7.51 -13.12
C LEU A 97 3.39 8.24 -12.50
N THR A 98 2.79 7.65 -11.47
CA THR A 98 1.82 8.30 -10.59
C THR A 98 2.32 8.12 -9.16
N GLU A 99 2.39 9.20 -8.38
CA GLU A 99 2.73 9.14 -6.96
C GLU A 99 1.66 9.81 -6.11
N LEU A 100 1.40 9.22 -4.94
CA LEU A 100 0.59 9.79 -3.88
C LEU A 100 1.41 9.78 -2.60
N GLU A 101 1.52 10.91 -1.93
CA GLU A 101 2.29 11.04 -0.71
C GLU A 101 1.47 11.76 0.36
N PHE A 102 1.18 11.06 1.44
CA PHE A 102 0.55 11.57 2.64
C PHE A 102 1.66 11.86 3.67
N VAL A 103 1.76 13.12 4.09
CA VAL A 103 2.77 13.59 5.03
C VAL A 103 2.07 14.04 6.30
N GLY A 104 2.59 13.59 7.44
CA GLY A 104 2.18 14.11 8.74
C GLY A 104 0.80 13.65 9.20
N ILE A 105 0.41 12.40 8.92
CA ILE A 105 -0.85 11.84 9.40
C ILE A 105 -0.77 11.69 10.93
N LYS A 106 -1.74 12.26 11.66
CA LYS A 106 -1.83 12.18 13.13
C LYS A 106 -3.20 11.66 13.54
N LEU A 107 -3.21 10.59 14.32
CA LEU A 107 -4.45 9.99 14.82
C LEU A 107 -5.01 10.80 15.98
N ASN A 108 -6.34 10.98 16.02
CA ASN A 108 -6.99 11.55 17.19
C ASN A 108 -7.25 10.45 18.21
N SER A 109 -6.51 10.47 19.32
CA SER A 109 -6.66 9.52 20.44
C SER A 109 -8.03 9.57 21.12
N LYS A 110 -8.82 10.63 20.91
CA LYS A 110 -10.20 10.74 21.39
C LYS A 110 -11.22 10.07 20.48
N ALA A 111 -10.83 9.68 19.27
CA ALA A 111 -11.71 8.95 18.39
C ALA A 111 -11.78 7.48 18.85
N ASP A 112 -12.97 7.04 19.26
CA ASP A 112 -13.21 5.70 19.82
C ASP A 112 -12.75 4.56 18.89
N VAL A 113 -12.66 4.84 17.59
CA VAL A 113 -12.18 3.91 16.56
C VAL A 113 -10.70 3.56 16.70
N PHE A 114 -9.88 4.41 17.33
CA PHE A 114 -8.45 4.19 17.50
C PHE A 114 -8.05 3.89 18.94
N SER A 115 -8.83 4.36 19.93
CA SER A 115 -8.48 4.24 21.34
C SER A 115 -8.56 2.81 21.90
N GLN A 116 -9.29 1.88 21.25
CA GLN A 116 -9.39 0.50 21.71
C GLN A 116 -8.37 -0.43 21.04
N GLY A 117 -7.40 -0.92 21.82
CA GLY A 117 -6.44 -1.94 21.38
C GLY A 117 -5.33 -1.42 20.45
N THR A 118 -5.11 -0.10 20.42
CA THR A 118 -3.95 0.53 19.80
C THR A 118 -3.01 1.02 20.89
N SER A 119 -1.71 0.77 20.75
CA SER A 119 -0.72 1.22 21.72
C SER A 119 -0.65 2.76 21.80
N PRO A 120 -0.31 3.32 22.97
CA PRO A 120 -0.08 4.76 23.11
C PRO A 120 0.99 5.31 22.15
N GLU A 121 2.05 4.53 21.90
CA GLU A 121 3.14 4.86 21.00
C GLU A 121 2.63 4.99 19.55
N LEU A 122 1.78 4.07 19.08
CA LEU A 122 1.14 4.17 17.77
C LEU A 122 0.17 5.37 17.72
N LEU A 123 -0.63 5.59 18.76
CA LEU A 123 -1.55 6.74 18.79
C LEU A 123 -0.81 8.10 18.77
N ALA A 124 0.40 8.15 19.32
CA ALA A 124 1.22 9.36 19.36
C ALA A 124 2.12 9.53 18.13
N ALA A 125 2.30 8.49 17.32
CA ALA A 125 3.16 8.54 16.15
C ALA A 125 2.60 9.49 15.07
N THR A 126 3.52 10.10 14.34
CA THR A 126 3.21 10.78 13.09
C THR A 126 3.52 9.81 11.96
N TYR A 127 2.57 9.64 11.03
CA TYR A 127 2.71 8.69 9.94
C TYR A 127 2.91 9.39 8.60
N HIS A 128 3.76 8.80 7.75
CA HIS A 128 3.94 9.22 6.38
C HIS A 128 3.73 8.00 5.48
N VAL A 129 2.97 8.17 4.39
CA VAL A 129 2.68 7.08 3.46
C VAL A 129 2.91 7.57 2.05
N LYS A 130 3.78 6.88 1.30
CA LYS A 130 4.00 7.13 -0.11
C LYS A 130 3.61 5.90 -0.92
N THR A 131 2.77 6.06 -1.93
CA THR A 131 2.52 5.04 -2.94
C THR A 131 2.98 5.55 -4.29
N SER A 132 3.61 4.70 -5.08
CA SER A 132 3.91 5.00 -6.48
C SER A 132 3.49 3.85 -7.38
N PHE A 133 3.12 4.21 -8.60
CA PHE A 133 2.85 3.29 -9.68
C PHE A 133 3.60 3.79 -10.91
N SER A 134 4.49 2.97 -11.46
CA SER A 134 5.18 3.25 -12.71
C SER A 134 4.76 2.27 -13.80
N PHE A 135 4.76 2.76 -15.04
CA PHE A 135 4.45 1.96 -16.22
C PHE A 135 5.37 2.35 -17.38
N ASP A 136 6.04 1.35 -17.95
CA ASP A 136 6.86 1.51 -19.14
C ASP A 136 6.10 0.99 -20.37
N GLU A 137 5.70 1.90 -21.26
CA GLU A 137 4.88 1.55 -22.43
C GLU A 137 5.61 0.65 -23.44
N ALA A 138 6.95 0.75 -23.51
CA ALA A 138 7.76 0.05 -24.50
C ALA A 138 7.91 -1.44 -24.17
N SER A 139 8.17 -1.74 -22.90
CA SER A 139 8.28 -3.09 -22.35
C SER A 139 6.92 -3.66 -21.92
N GLY A 140 5.97 -2.80 -21.59
CA GLY A 140 4.71 -3.19 -20.95
C GLY A 140 4.89 -3.61 -19.50
N ASP A 141 5.96 -3.17 -18.84
CA ASP A 141 6.23 -3.44 -17.44
C ASP A 141 5.56 -2.41 -16.53
N SER A 142 5.24 -2.82 -15.30
CA SER A 142 4.76 -1.91 -14.27
C SER A 142 5.35 -2.24 -12.91
N GLU A 143 5.48 -1.24 -12.06
CA GLU A 143 5.88 -1.40 -10.68
C GLU A 143 4.95 -0.63 -9.76
N PHE A 144 4.55 -1.26 -8.66
CA PHE A 144 3.87 -0.62 -7.56
C PHE A 144 4.79 -0.62 -6.34
N ALA A 145 4.95 0.54 -5.71
CA ALA A 145 5.66 0.67 -4.45
C ALA A 145 4.78 1.34 -3.39
N LEU A 146 4.94 0.91 -2.15
CA LEU A 146 4.33 1.46 -0.94
C LEU A 146 5.44 1.63 0.10
N MET A 147 5.58 2.84 0.62
CA MET A 147 6.34 3.13 1.83
C MET A 147 5.37 3.63 2.89
N ALA A 148 5.46 3.07 4.08
CA ALA A 148 4.73 3.52 5.26
C ALA A 148 5.71 3.70 6.41
N LEU A 149 5.76 4.91 6.95
CA LEU A 149 6.61 5.31 8.05
C LEU A 149 5.74 5.70 9.24
N ALA A 150 6.02 5.15 10.42
CA ALA A 150 5.61 5.67 11.71
C ALA A 150 6.85 6.27 12.36
N ASP A 151 6.89 7.60 12.48
CA ASP A 151 8.07 8.35 12.95
C ASP A 151 8.62 7.77 14.26
N GLU A 152 9.95 7.64 14.33
CA GLU A 152 10.71 7.05 15.44
C GLU A 152 10.45 5.55 15.72
N LEU A 153 9.38 4.96 15.19
CA LEU A 153 9.01 3.57 15.42
C LEU A 153 9.54 2.65 14.32
N VAL A 154 8.95 2.72 13.13
CA VAL A 154 9.18 1.73 12.07
C VAL A 154 8.87 2.30 10.69
N GLN A 155 9.63 1.86 9.69
CA GLN A 155 9.32 2.06 8.29
C GLN A 155 9.14 0.70 7.62
N GLY A 156 8.06 0.54 6.87
CA GLY A 156 7.82 -0.58 5.98
C GLY A 156 7.87 -0.12 4.53
N ASP A 157 8.62 -0.83 3.70
CA ASP A 157 8.68 -0.62 2.26
C ASP A 157 8.22 -1.91 1.58
N PHE A 158 7.35 -1.79 0.59
CA PHE A 158 6.87 -2.89 -0.24
C PHE A 158 6.95 -2.47 -1.70
N THR A 159 7.49 -3.34 -2.54
CA THR A 159 7.53 -3.13 -3.99
C THR A 159 7.13 -4.42 -4.69
N ILE A 160 6.32 -4.31 -5.73
CA ILE A 160 6.01 -5.41 -6.64
C ILE A 160 6.16 -4.95 -8.08
N SER A 161 6.94 -5.70 -8.85
CA SER A 161 7.19 -5.43 -10.26
C SER A 161 6.58 -6.55 -11.09
N LEU A 162 5.83 -6.16 -12.13
CA LEU A 162 5.06 -7.04 -13.00
C LEU A 162 5.43 -6.77 -14.45
N GLY A 163 5.58 -7.83 -15.24
CA GLY A 163 5.72 -7.76 -16.68
C GLY A 163 4.39 -7.95 -17.40
N ASN A 164 4.35 -7.49 -18.65
CA ASN A 164 3.22 -7.67 -19.55
C ASN A 164 1.88 -7.14 -18.98
N SER A 165 1.95 -6.00 -18.28
CA SER A 165 0.81 -5.31 -17.66
C SER A 165 0.07 -4.37 -18.60
N LYS A 166 0.58 -4.10 -19.81
CA LYS A 166 -0.04 -3.19 -20.79
C LYS A 166 -1.54 -3.46 -20.99
N LYS A 167 -1.92 -4.71 -21.22
CA LYS A 167 -3.34 -5.08 -21.41
C LYS A 167 -4.19 -4.80 -20.17
N LEU A 168 -3.64 -5.03 -18.97
CA LEU A 168 -4.32 -4.69 -17.72
C LEU A 168 -4.54 -3.17 -17.62
N MET A 169 -3.51 -2.39 -17.92
CA MET A 169 -3.57 -0.93 -17.88
C MET A 169 -4.57 -0.36 -18.88
N GLU A 170 -4.62 -0.90 -20.10
CA GLU A 170 -5.57 -0.51 -21.13
C GLU A 170 -7.03 -0.81 -20.71
N VAL A 171 -7.28 -1.99 -20.14
CA VAL A 171 -8.61 -2.37 -19.63
C VAL A 171 -9.01 -1.51 -18.43
N SER A 172 -8.10 -1.25 -17.49
CA SER A 172 -8.34 -0.36 -16.35
C SER A 172 -8.67 1.07 -16.80
N LEU A 173 -7.96 1.60 -17.80
CA LEU A 173 -8.25 2.91 -18.37
C LEU A 173 -9.58 2.94 -19.13
N ALA A 174 -9.95 1.86 -19.82
CA ALA A 174 -11.25 1.75 -20.45
C ALA A 174 -12.38 1.72 -19.40
N ALA A 175 -12.18 0.97 -18.31
CA ALA A 175 -13.10 0.90 -17.18
C ALA A 175 -13.30 2.25 -16.51
N SER A 176 -12.23 3.02 -16.30
CA SER A 176 -12.31 4.33 -15.63
C SER A 176 -13.08 5.39 -16.44
N LYS A 177 -13.31 5.14 -17.73
CA LYS A 177 -14.10 6.01 -18.62
C LYS A 177 -15.59 5.64 -18.63
N LEU A 178 -15.96 4.50 -18.04
CA LEU A 178 -17.34 4.07 -17.93
C LEU A 178 -17.96 4.66 -16.67
N ASP A 179 -19.16 5.20 -16.80
CA ASP A 179 -19.92 5.64 -15.63
C ASP A 179 -20.49 4.40 -14.92
N SER A 180 -19.94 4.10 -13.74
CA SER A 180 -20.30 2.95 -12.91
C SER A 180 -21.81 2.85 -12.60
N GLN A 181 -22.56 3.96 -12.70
CA GLN A 181 -23.99 3.99 -12.40
C GLN A 181 -24.89 3.62 -13.59
N THR A 182 -24.32 3.44 -14.80
CA THR A 182 -25.09 3.23 -16.04
C THR A 182 -24.68 1.99 -16.85
N LEU A 183 -23.75 1.20 -16.34
CA LEU A 183 -23.27 -0.02 -17.01
C LEU A 183 -24.41 -1.04 -17.16
N SER A 184 -24.56 -1.57 -18.38
CA SER A 184 -25.41 -2.75 -18.57
C SER A 184 -24.72 -4.00 -18.02
N LEU A 185 -25.50 -5.00 -17.60
CA LEU A 185 -24.97 -6.29 -17.14
C LEU A 185 -24.05 -6.95 -18.18
N GLU A 186 -24.36 -6.79 -19.48
CA GLU A 186 -23.53 -7.32 -20.56
C GLU A 186 -22.15 -6.62 -20.63
N GLN A 187 -22.12 -5.30 -20.43
CA GLN A 187 -20.87 -4.53 -20.38
C GLN A 187 -20.05 -4.88 -19.14
N GLU A 188 -20.69 -5.09 -18.00
CA GLU A 188 -20.03 -5.52 -16.76
C GLU A 188 -19.37 -6.90 -16.93
N LEU A 189 -20.09 -7.87 -17.47
CA LEU A 189 -19.56 -9.21 -17.74
C LEU A 189 -18.41 -9.19 -18.76
N GLN A 190 -18.53 -8.36 -19.79
CA GLN A 190 -17.46 -8.18 -20.77
C GLN A 190 -16.20 -7.58 -20.13
N LEU A 191 -16.36 -6.55 -19.30
CA LEU A 191 -15.24 -5.93 -18.58
C LEU A 191 -14.58 -6.92 -17.62
N GLN A 192 -15.36 -7.67 -16.86
CA GLN A 192 -14.86 -8.72 -15.97
C GLN A 192 -14.05 -9.77 -16.75
N SER A 193 -14.55 -10.22 -17.90
CA SER A 193 -13.84 -11.17 -18.76
C SER A 193 -12.51 -10.61 -19.29
N GLN A 194 -12.51 -9.34 -19.72
CA GLN A 194 -11.29 -8.66 -20.17
C GLN A 194 -10.25 -8.50 -19.06
N LEU A 195 -10.69 -8.12 -17.85
CA LEU A 195 -9.84 -8.03 -16.66
C LEU A 195 -9.24 -9.39 -16.31
N MET A 196 -10.05 -10.45 -16.30
CA MET A 196 -9.57 -11.82 -16.07
C MET A 196 -8.51 -12.24 -17.09
N ALA A 197 -8.75 -11.99 -18.37
CA ALA A 197 -7.79 -12.30 -19.43
C ALA A 197 -6.52 -11.45 -19.35
N ALA A 198 -6.58 -10.23 -18.83
CA ALA A 198 -5.43 -9.37 -18.61
C ALA A 198 -4.62 -9.80 -17.36
N MET A 199 -5.28 -10.17 -16.27
CA MET A 199 -4.62 -10.74 -15.09
C MET A 199 -3.90 -12.05 -15.43
N GLN A 200 -4.52 -12.87 -16.27
CA GLN A 200 -3.92 -14.11 -16.81
C GLN A 200 -2.73 -13.87 -17.73
N SER A 201 -2.42 -12.64 -18.15
CA SER A 201 -1.23 -12.35 -18.96
C SER A 201 -0.08 -11.76 -18.16
N LEU A 202 -0.31 -11.36 -16.91
CA LEU A 202 0.71 -10.75 -16.05
C LEU A 202 1.84 -11.73 -15.76
N GLN A 203 3.05 -11.20 -15.74
CA GLN A 203 4.25 -11.94 -15.37
C GLN A 203 4.77 -11.41 -14.05
N PHE A 204 5.00 -12.29 -13.09
CA PHE A 204 5.69 -11.89 -11.86
C PHE A 204 7.15 -11.59 -12.20
N LYS A 205 7.67 -10.42 -11.80
CA LYS A 205 9.10 -10.13 -11.92
C LYS A 205 9.77 -10.16 -10.57
N SER A 206 9.28 -9.34 -9.64
CA SER A 206 9.88 -9.23 -8.32
C SER A 206 8.89 -8.74 -7.28
N LEU A 207 9.18 -9.08 -6.03
CA LEU A 207 8.55 -8.56 -4.83
C LEU A 207 9.65 -8.28 -3.82
N ALA A 208 9.64 -7.08 -3.24
CA ALA A 208 10.53 -6.71 -2.15
C ALA A 208 9.71 -6.22 -0.96
N LEU A 209 10.13 -6.61 0.23
CA LEU A 209 9.62 -6.13 1.51
C LEU A 209 10.83 -5.72 2.35
N THR A 210 10.80 -4.52 2.92
CA THR A 210 11.75 -4.10 3.94
C THR A 210 11.02 -3.56 5.16
N ILE A 211 11.55 -3.88 6.35
CA ILE A 211 11.14 -3.31 7.63
C ILE A 211 12.38 -2.71 8.25
N ASN A 212 12.34 -1.44 8.60
CA ASN A 212 13.45 -0.71 9.22
C ASN A 212 13.02 -0.13 10.56
N ASN A 213 13.85 -0.32 11.58
CA ASN A 213 13.73 0.34 12.86
C ASN A 213 14.08 1.83 12.71
N GLN A 214 13.18 2.69 13.18
CA GLN A 214 13.36 4.15 13.14
C GLN A 214 13.84 4.73 14.47
N GLY A 215 14.23 3.87 15.40
CA GLY A 215 14.84 4.21 16.69
C GLY A 215 14.26 3.41 17.85
N LYS A 216 12.94 3.26 17.90
CA LYS A 216 12.19 2.73 19.05
C LYS A 216 11.42 1.44 18.77
N LEU A 217 11.69 0.74 17.66
CA LEU A 217 10.97 -0.49 17.32
C LEU A 217 11.05 -1.54 18.43
N SER A 218 12.23 -1.76 19.01
CA SER A 218 12.40 -2.75 20.08
C SER A 218 11.59 -2.41 21.32
N GLU A 219 11.63 -1.14 21.76
CA GLU A 219 10.87 -0.64 22.91
C GLU A 219 9.36 -0.78 22.67
N PHE A 220 8.91 -0.45 21.47
CA PHE A 220 7.52 -0.61 21.07
C PHE A 220 7.07 -2.08 21.10
N ILE A 221 7.85 -3.00 20.53
CA ILE A 221 7.51 -4.43 20.55
C ILE A 221 7.51 -4.98 21.98
N GLU A 222 8.47 -4.58 22.83
CA GLU A 222 8.47 -4.96 24.25
C GLU A 222 7.22 -4.47 24.99
N SER A 223 6.80 -3.23 24.74
CA SER A 223 5.56 -2.65 25.29
C SER A 223 4.33 -3.45 24.87
N GLU A 224 4.22 -3.81 23.59
CA GLU A 224 3.11 -4.61 23.05
C GLU A 224 3.07 -6.04 23.57
N LEU A 225 4.24 -6.68 23.73
CA LEU A 225 4.35 -8.02 24.29
C LEU A 225 3.99 -8.03 25.78
N ALA A 226 4.42 -7.02 26.53
CA ALA A 226 4.11 -6.90 27.95
C ALA A 226 2.60 -6.76 28.21
N GLN A 227 1.88 -6.05 27.35
CA GLN A 227 0.40 -5.96 27.41
C GLN A 227 -0.27 -7.33 27.22
N GLN A 228 0.39 -8.25 26.51
CA GLN A 228 -0.08 -9.63 26.29
C GLN A 228 0.46 -10.61 27.35
N GLY A 229 1.17 -10.12 28.37
CA GLY A 229 1.79 -10.95 29.40
C GLY A 229 2.97 -11.79 28.88
N MET A 230 3.59 -11.37 27.77
CA MET A 230 4.68 -12.07 27.10
C MET A 230 5.98 -11.27 27.23
N THR A 231 7.10 -11.95 27.40
CA THR A 231 8.42 -11.30 27.32
C THR A 231 8.97 -11.34 25.89
N LEU A 232 9.96 -10.49 25.61
CA LEU A 232 10.69 -10.55 24.34
C LEU A 232 11.37 -11.91 24.11
N ALA A 233 11.81 -12.57 25.19
CA ALA A 233 12.41 -13.90 25.11
C ALA A 233 11.38 -14.97 24.69
N ASP A 234 10.15 -14.90 25.24
CA ASP A 234 9.07 -15.80 24.86
C ASP A 234 8.66 -15.61 23.40
N PHE A 235 8.58 -14.36 22.94
CA PHE A 235 8.32 -14.03 21.54
C PHE A 235 9.37 -14.64 20.61
N ARG A 236 10.66 -14.46 20.93
CA ARG A 236 11.77 -15.01 20.13
C ARG A 236 11.74 -16.54 20.09
N ALA A 237 11.44 -17.18 21.21
CA ALA A 237 11.30 -18.64 21.26
C ALA A 237 10.14 -19.13 20.39
N ALA A 238 8.98 -18.46 20.47
CA ALA A 238 7.81 -18.78 19.67
C ALA A 238 8.05 -18.56 18.17
N ALA A 239 8.68 -17.44 17.80
CA ALA A 239 9.03 -17.13 16.41
C ALA A 239 10.00 -18.18 15.84
N ALA A 240 11.05 -18.54 16.57
CA ALA A 240 12.01 -19.57 16.15
C ALA A 240 11.33 -20.93 15.95
N GLN A 241 10.42 -21.33 16.87
CA GLN A 241 9.68 -22.58 16.74
C GLN A 241 8.74 -22.55 15.51
N GLN A 242 8.05 -21.43 15.27
CA GLN A 242 7.17 -21.28 14.11
C GLN A 242 7.95 -21.34 12.80
N LEU A 243 9.10 -20.68 12.72
CA LEU A 243 9.97 -20.72 11.54
C LEU A 243 10.48 -22.13 11.23
N GLN A 244 10.81 -22.94 12.24
CA GLN A 244 11.20 -24.33 12.05
C GLN A 244 10.07 -25.22 11.50
N MET A 245 8.82 -24.89 11.83
CA MET A 245 7.65 -25.59 11.30
C MET A 245 7.29 -25.12 9.87
N MET A 246 7.79 -23.96 9.44
CA MET A 246 7.61 -23.48 8.09
C MET A 246 8.70 -24.07 7.19
N PHE A 247 8.31 -24.65 6.06
CA PHE A 247 9.22 -25.15 5.03
C PHE A 247 9.80 -23.98 4.21
N LEU A 248 10.49 -23.05 4.88
CA LEU A 248 11.17 -21.91 4.25
C LEU A 248 12.62 -22.24 3.92
N PRO A 249 13.22 -21.60 2.90
CA PRO A 249 14.67 -21.66 2.68
C PRO A 249 15.44 -21.25 3.93
N GLN A 250 16.57 -21.91 4.22
CA GLN A 250 17.35 -21.69 5.43
C GLN A 250 17.81 -20.22 5.56
N GLU A 251 18.17 -19.57 4.45
CA GLU A 251 18.56 -18.16 4.42
C GLU A 251 17.43 -17.24 4.91
N VAL A 252 16.18 -17.52 4.53
CA VAL A 252 15.00 -16.77 4.97
C VAL A 252 14.74 -17.00 6.46
N GLN A 253 14.84 -18.25 6.93
CA GLN A 253 14.68 -18.55 8.35
C GLN A 253 15.73 -17.82 9.18
N GLN A 254 16.99 -17.80 8.72
CA GLN A 254 18.09 -17.12 9.40
C GLN A 254 17.86 -15.61 9.45
N ALA A 255 17.51 -14.98 8.32
CA ALA A 255 17.21 -13.55 8.28
C ALA A 255 16.06 -13.15 9.23
N ILE A 256 14.96 -13.91 9.25
CA ILE A 256 13.84 -13.59 10.15
C ILE A 256 14.27 -13.78 11.62
N ASN A 257 15.04 -14.82 11.93
CA ASN A 257 15.58 -15.02 13.29
C ASN A 257 16.53 -13.89 13.70
N ASP A 258 17.45 -13.48 12.83
CA ASP A 258 18.41 -12.41 13.11
C ASP A 258 17.69 -11.08 13.33
N PHE A 259 16.67 -10.78 12.52
CA PHE A 259 15.80 -9.63 12.75
C PHE A 259 15.03 -9.73 14.08
N ALA A 260 14.49 -10.90 14.45
CA ALA A 260 13.80 -11.06 15.73
C ALA A 260 14.76 -10.86 16.94
N LEU A 261 16.06 -11.13 16.75
CA LEU A 261 17.10 -10.96 17.76
C LEU A 261 17.64 -9.53 17.85
N GLY A 262 17.76 -8.79 16.75
CA GLY A 262 18.34 -7.44 16.76
C GLY A 262 17.38 -6.29 16.45
N MET A 263 16.23 -6.56 15.84
CA MET A 263 15.14 -5.62 15.55
C MET A 263 15.61 -4.34 14.86
N ASN A 264 16.56 -4.46 13.93
CA ASN A 264 17.13 -3.32 13.23
C ASN A 264 16.56 -3.22 11.80
N THR A 265 16.78 -4.24 10.99
CA THR A 265 16.25 -4.28 9.62
C THR A 265 15.93 -5.70 9.20
N LEU A 266 14.81 -5.89 8.50
CA LEU A 266 14.51 -7.09 7.73
C LEU A 266 14.29 -6.71 6.28
N SER A 267 15.02 -7.32 5.36
CA SER A 267 14.80 -7.19 3.91
C SER A 267 14.58 -8.56 3.32
N LEU A 268 13.50 -8.72 2.57
CA LEU A 268 13.13 -9.91 1.82
C LEU A 268 12.90 -9.51 0.37
N SER A 269 13.54 -10.19 -0.56
CA SER A 269 13.35 -9.99 -1.98
C SER A 269 13.11 -11.34 -2.65
N ILE A 270 12.09 -11.39 -3.51
CA ILE A 270 11.75 -12.55 -4.31
C ILE A 270 11.76 -12.09 -5.76
N THR A 271 12.55 -12.74 -6.60
CA THR A 271 12.62 -12.46 -8.03
C THR A 271 12.28 -13.71 -8.80
N SER A 272 11.44 -13.59 -9.82
CA SER A 272 11.15 -14.70 -10.72
C SER A 272 12.38 -15.04 -11.54
N THR A 273 12.79 -16.32 -11.55
CA THR A 273 13.96 -16.77 -12.33
C THR A 273 13.64 -16.87 -13.82
N HIS A 274 12.34 -16.96 -14.14
CA HIS A 274 11.81 -17.03 -15.50
C HIS A 274 10.64 -16.05 -15.66
N ASN A 275 10.40 -15.56 -16.89
CA ASN A 275 9.21 -14.74 -17.21
C ASN A 275 7.94 -15.61 -17.27
N GLN A 276 7.59 -16.22 -16.13
CA GLN A 276 6.41 -17.06 -15.98
C GLN A 276 5.19 -16.21 -15.65
N ASN A 277 4.04 -16.71 -16.08
CA ASN A 277 2.77 -16.12 -15.75
C ASN A 277 2.50 -16.20 -14.23
N PHE A 278 1.97 -15.13 -13.64
CA PHE A 278 1.69 -15.04 -12.21
C PHE A 278 0.78 -16.19 -11.72
N MET A 279 -0.26 -16.57 -12.46
CA MET A 279 -1.16 -17.67 -12.07
C MET A 279 -0.52 -19.05 -12.18
N ALA A 280 0.38 -19.24 -13.15
CA ALA A 280 1.13 -20.49 -13.26
C ALA A 280 2.13 -20.63 -12.11
N LEU A 281 2.79 -19.52 -11.76
CA LEU A 281 3.73 -19.47 -10.63
C LEU A 281 3.00 -19.72 -9.30
N SER A 282 1.84 -19.08 -9.07
CA SER A 282 1.09 -19.23 -7.82
C SER A 282 0.56 -20.64 -7.56
N GLN A 283 0.33 -21.44 -8.61
CA GLN A 283 -0.06 -22.84 -8.49
C GLN A 283 1.13 -23.77 -8.18
N GLN A 284 2.33 -23.42 -8.65
CA GLN A 284 3.53 -24.23 -8.47
C GLN A 284 4.25 -23.94 -7.15
N LEU A 285 4.22 -22.68 -6.68
CA LEU A 285 4.90 -22.24 -5.46
C LEU A 285 4.59 -23.08 -4.21
N PRO A 286 3.33 -23.41 -3.87
CA PRO A 286 3.03 -24.21 -2.68
C PRO A 286 3.62 -25.62 -2.74
N VAL A 287 3.63 -26.24 -3.91
CA VAL A 287 4.22 -27.57 -4.12
C VAL A 287 5.73 -27.49 -3.99
N ALA A 288 6.36 -26.53 -4.67
CA ALA A 288 7.80 -26.31 -4.61
C ALA A 288 8.28 -26.03 -3.16
N MET A 289 7.59 -25.16 -2.43
CA MET A 289 7.92 -24.85 -1.02
C MET A 289 7.77 -26.04 -0.08
N SER A 290 6.78 -26.91 -0.30
CA SER A 290 6.48 -28.01 0.63
C SER A 290 7.28 -29.29 0.36
N GLN A 291 7.68 -29.53 -0.89
CA GLN A 291 8.12 -30.85 -1.34
C GLN A 291 9.35 -30.84 -2.24
N ASP A 292 9.73 -29.71 -2.85
CA ASP A 292 10.79 -29.68 -3.87
C ASP A 292 11.62 -28.38 -3.83
N PRO A 293 12.67 -28.33 -2.99
CA PRO A 293 13.55 -27.18 -2.88
C PRO A 293 14.33 -26.85 -4.17
N GLU A 294 14.58 -27.85 -5.03
CA GLU A 294 15.26 -27.63 -6.30
C GLU A 294 14.33 -26.92 -7.28
N LEU A 295 13.07 -27.38 -7.39
CA LEU A 295 12.03 -26.70 -8.16
C LEU A 295 11.80 -25.27 -7.65
N LEU A 296 11.83 -25.05 -6.33
CA LEU A 296 11.66 -23.71 -5.75
C LEU A 296 12.74 -22.74 -6.26
N ALA A 297 14.00 -23.18 -6.29
CA ALA A 297 15.12 -22.39 -6.77
C ALA A 297 15.06 -22.13 -8.29
N GLU A 298 14.49 -23.06 -9.06
CA GLU A 298 14.23 -22.86 -10.49
C GLU A 298 13.10 -21.84 -10.75
N LEU A 299 12.09 -21.79 -9.87
CA LEU A 299 10.95 -20.89 -10.03
C LEU A 299 11.26 -19.46 -9.57
N ILE A 300 11.88 -19.32 -8.40
CA ILE A 300 12.17 -18.03 -7.78
C ILE A 300 13.55 -18.01 -7.14
N LYS A 301 14.18 -16.84 -7.18
CA LYS A 301 15.33 -16.50 -6.35
C LYS A 301 14.81 -15.73 -5.14
N VAL A 302 15.21 -16.17 -3.94
CA VAL A 302 14.90 -15.46 -2.69
C VAL A 302 16.20 -14.92 -2.11
N GLU A 303 16.22 -13.65 -1.74
CA GLU A 303 17.30 -13.02 -0.99
C GLU A 303 16.72 -12.49 0.32
N ALA A 304 17.39 -12.79 1.43
CA ALA A 304 16.91 -12.41 2.75
C ALA A 304 18.06 -11.89 3.62
N ASN A 305 17.83 -10.78 4.29
CA ASN A 305 18.79 -10.18 5.22
C ASN A 305 18.06 -9.67 6.46
N GLY A 306 18.53 -10.08 7.63
CA GLY A 306 17.99 -9.63 8.90
C GLY A 306 19.09 -9.21 9.85
N LYS A 307 18.82 -8.18 10.63
CA LYS A 307 19.73 -7.64 11.65
C LYS A 307 18.96 -7.14 12.85
#